data_AF-A0A8T1P116-F1
#
_entry.id   AF-A0A8T1P116-F1
#
_cell.length_a   1.000
_cell.length_b   1.000
_cell.length_c   1.000
_cell.angle_alpha   90.00
_cell.angle_beta   90.00
_cell.angle_gamma   90.00
#
_symmetry.space_group_name_H-M   'P 1'
#
loop_
_entity.id
_entity.type
_entity.pdbx_description
1 polymer ?
#
loop_
_entity_poly.entity_id
_entity_poly.type
_entity_poly.pdbx_seq_one_letter_code
_entity_poly.pdbx_strand_id
1 'polypeptide(L)'
;MRRPTHEVYLLDFACYKPEPTLMCSSETFMKSSELTGSFSEESLAFQKKILERSGYGEKTYASKSLLEVPMNKNVEAARNEAEMVMFGAIDELLVKTGVNCKDIGILVVNCSVFNPTPSLAAMVINRYRLRGSISSYNLGGMGCSAGLVAVDLAKRLLQVRNESYALVVSMESMTLNWYGGNNRSMLITNCLFRMGAAAVLLSSRSSDRCRSKRRHQKSWHCPLQRPSVCRR
;
A
#
# COMPACT_ATOMS: atom_id res chain seq x y z
N MET A 1 -3.65 13.94 35.87
CA MET A 1 -2.30 13.49 35.51
C MET A 1 -2.14 13.57 33.99
N ARG A 2 -1.24 14.42 33.46
CA ARG A 2 -0.89 14.40 32.02
C ARG A 2 0.09 13.25 31.79
N ARG A 3 -0.31 12.24 31.00
CA ARG A 3 0.58 11.16 30.55
C ARG A 3 1.77 11.80 29.80
N PRO A 4 3.02 11.39 30.05
CA PRO A 4 4.15 11.85 29.24
C PRO A 4 3.86 11.53 27.77
N THR A 5 3.72 12.55 26.93
CA THR A 5 3.55 12.34 25.49
C THR A 5 4.92 12.06 24.91
N HIS A 6 5.24 10.79 24.70
CA HIS A 6 6.44 10.39 23.98
C HIS A 6 6.36 10.92 22.53
N GLU A 7 7.41 11.62 22.08
CA GLU A 7 7.52 12.07 20.69
C GLU A 7 7.65 10.83 19.79
N VAL A 8 6.83 10.78 18.75
CA VAL A 8 6.87 9.71 17.74
C VAL A 8 7.52 10.28 16.49
N TYR A 9 8.56 9.60 16.02
CA TYR A 9 9.36 10.01 14.89
C TYR A 9 9.10 9.12 13.68
N LEU A 10 8.99 9.74 12.50
CA LEU A 10 9.09 9.03 11.23
C LEU A 10 10.57 8.83 10.90
N LEU A 11 11.03 7.58 10.97
CA LEU A 11 12.41 7.24 10.61
C LEU A 11 12.60 7.27 9.10
N ASP A 12 11.87 6.41 8.39
CA ASP A 12 11.92 6.33 6.95
C ASP A 12 10.66 5.66 6.39
N PHE A 13 10.52 5.67 5.07
CA PHE A 13 9.51 4.97 4.30
C PHE A 13 10.12 4.40 3.01
N ALA A 14 9.48 3.37 2.48
CA ALA A 14 9.78 2.82 1.16
C ALA A 14 8.47 2.51 0.42
N CYS A 15 8.50 2.65 -0.89
CA CYS A 15 7.39 2.30 -1.77
C CYS A 15 7.88 1.24 -2.74
N TYR A 16 7.20 0.10 -2.80
CA TYR A 16 7.58 -0.94 -3.72
C TYR A 16 7.43 -0.47 -5.16
N LYS A 17 8.51 -0.63 -5.93
CA LYS A 17 8.51 -0.42 -7.37
C LYS A 17 8.60 -1.79 -8.06
N PRO A 18 7.53 -2.23 -8.74
CA PRO A 18 7.54 -3.52 -9.43
C PRO A 18 8.55 -3.56 -10.58
N GLU A 19 8.91 -4.78 -10.99
CA GLU A 19 9.78 -4.99 -12.15
C GLU A 19 9.15 -4.43 -13.45
N PRO A 20 9.98 -3.99 -14.42
CA PRO A 20 9.47 -3.47 -15.69
C PRO A 20 8.58 -4.45 -16.48
N THR A 21 8.71 -5.75 -16.23
CA THR A 21 7.88 -6.81 -16.82
C THR A 21 6.39 -6.71 -16.42
N LEU A 22 6.09 -6.05 -15.30
CA LEU A 22 4.73 -5.79 -14.81
C LEU A 22 4.18 -4.43 -15.25
N MET A 23 4.91 -3.72 -16.13
CA MET A 23 4.48 -2.44 -16.66
C MET A 23 3.27 -2.64 -17.56
N CYS A 24 2.27 -1.77 -17.37
CA CYS A 24 1.02 -1.78 -18.09
C CYS A 24 0.77 -0.39 -18.66
N SER A 25 0.86 -0.30 -19.98
CA SER A 25 0.47 0.88 -20.76
C SER A 25 -1.04 0.89 -20.97
N SER A 26 -1.57 2.04 -21.41
CA SER A 26 -2.99 2.14 -21.77
C SER A 26 -3.36 1.13 -22.87
N GLU A 27 -2.45 0.93 -23.83
CA GLU A 27 -2.62 -0.04 -24.91
C GLU A 27 -2.61 -1.48 -24.41
N THR A 28 -1.65 -1.85 -23.55
CA THR A 28 -1.59 -3.21 -22.97
C THR A 28 -2.85 -3.51 -22.16
N PHE A 29 -3.33 -2.55 -21.37
CA PHE A 29 -4.57 -2.71 -20.61
C PHE A 29 -5.77 -2.95 -21.52
N MET A 30 -5.92 -2.16 -22.59
CA MET A 30 -7.04 -2.30 -23.53
C MET A 30 -6.98 -3.65 -24.25
N LYS A 31 -5.79 -4.06 -24.72
CA LYS A 31 -5.58 -5.37 -25.34
C LYS A 31 -5.94 -6.51 -24.38
N SER A 32 -5.49 -6.47 -23.13
CA SER A 32 -5.87 -7.47 -22.13
C SER A 32 -7.38 -7.48 -21.89
N SER A 33 -8.02 -6.31 -21.83
CA SER A 33 -9.47 -6.18 -21.63
C SER A 33 -10.27 -6.79 -22.79
N GLU A 34 -9.86 -6.54 -24.03
CA GLU A 34 -10.46 -7.15 -25.24
C GLU A 34 -10.31 -8.68 -25.23
N LEU A 35 -9.12 -9.18 -24.89
CA LEU A 35 -8.82 -10.61 -24.83
C LEU A 35 -9.62 -11.36 -23.74
N THR A 36 -10.20 -10.66 -22.77
CA THR A 36 -11.11 -11.29 -21.80
C THR A 36 -12.45 -11.73 -22.41
N GLY A 37 -12.83 -11.18 -23.59
CA GLY A 37 -14.09 -11.49 -24.27
C GLY A 37 -15.38 -11.13 -23.50
N SER A 38 -15.26 -10.45 -22.36
CA SER A 38 -16.38 -10.24 -21.42
C SER A 38 -17.08 -8.87 -21.58
N PHE A 39 -16.46 -7.95 -22.33
CA PHE A 39 -16.92 -6.57 -22.47
C PHE A 39 -17.52 -6.28 -23.84
N SER A 40 -18.63 -5.55 -23.83
CA SER A 40 -19.24 -4.91 -25.01
C SER A 40 -18.33 -3.81 -25.58
N GLU A 41 -18.51 -3.49 -26.85
CA GLU A 41 -17.81 -2.37 -27.50
C GLU A 41 -18.00 -1.04 -26.75
N GLU A 42 -19.22 -0.79 -26.25
CA GLU A 42 -19.53 0.39 -25.45
C GLU A 42 -18.74 0.44 -24.15
N SER A 43 -18.56 -0.71 -23.48
CA SER A 43 -17.77 -0.82 -22.26
C SER A 43 -16.27 -0.66 -22.52
N LEU A 44 -15.76 -1.20 -23.63
CA LEU A 44 -14.37 -1.00 -24.05
C LEU A 44 -14.10 0.47 -24.40
N ALA A 45 -14.99 1.11 -25.16
CA ALA A 45 -14.89 2.53 -25.48
C ALA A 45 -14.93 3.40 -24.21
N PHE A 46 -15.75 3.02 -23.22
CA PHE A 46 -15.81 3.70 -21.93
C PHE A 46 -14.50 3.54 -21.13
N GLN A 47 -13.94 2.34 -21.06
CA GLN A 47 -12.65 2.08 -20.41
C GLN A 47 -11.52 2.90 -21.05
N LYS A 48 -11.44 2.92 -22.39
CA LYS A 48 -10.47 3.73 -23.14
C LYS A 48 -10.58 5.21 -22.78
N LYS A 49 -11.80 5.76 -22.76
CA LYS A 49 -12.05 7.16 -22.40
C LYS A 49 -11.63 7.48 -20.95
N ILE A 50 -11.75 6.52 -20.02
CA ILE A 50 -11.24 6.70 -18.66
C ILE A 50 -9.73 6.74 -18.65
N LEU A 51 -9.06 5.81 -19.35
CA LEU A 51 -7.58 5.77 -19.39
C LEU A 51 -7.01 7.09 -19.92
N GLU A 52 -7.57 7.62 -21.02
CA GLU A 52 -7.17 8.90 -21.63
C GLU A 52 -7.37 10.12 -20.71
N ARG A 53 -8.30 10.04 -19.76
CA ARG A 53 -8.69 11.16 -18.87
C ARG A 53 -8.27 10.97 -17.41
N SER A 54 -7.72 9.82 -17.06
CA SER A 54 -7.35 9.47 -15.67
C SER A 54 -6.11 10.21 -15.18
N GLY A 55 -5.29 10.73 -16.11
CA GLY A 55 -4.00 11.33 -15.79
C GLY A 55 -2.89 10.30 -15.52
N TYR A 56 -3.13 9.02 -15.77
CA TYR A 56 -2.05 8.03 -15.77
C TYR A 56 -1.11 8.24 -16.95
N GLY A 57 0.18 8.10 -16.67
CA GLY A 57 1.18 7.95 -17.71
C GLY A 57 1.29 6.50 -18.17
N GLU A 58 2.06 6.26 -19.23
CA GLU A 58 2.25 4.91 -19.80
C GLU A 58 3.11 3.97 -18.94
N LYS A 59 3.63 4.44 -17.81
CA LYS A 59 4.52 3.70 -16.90
C LYS A 59 3.81 3.37 -15.58
N THR A 60 2.65 2.73 -15.68
CA THR A 60 1.95 2.16 -14.51
C THR A 60 2.19 0.67 -14.38
N TYR A 61 1.88 0.08 -13.23
CA TYR A 61 2.11 -1.34 -12.97
C TYR A 61 0.80 -2.07 -12.64
N ALA A 62 0.65 -3.26 -13.23
CA ALA A 62 -0.50 -4.15 -13.06
C ALA A 62 -0.09 -5.48 -12.43
N SER A 63 -1.06 -6.24 -11.92
CA SER A 63 -0.80 -7.61 -11.45
C SER A 63 -0.44 -8.52 -12.61
N LYS A 64 0.45 -9.48 -12.35
CA LYS A 64 0.83 -10.49 -13.34
C LYS A 64 -0.42 -11.19 -13.89
N SER A 65 -1.36 -11.49 -13.01
CA SER A 65 -2.66 -12.04 -13.35
C SER A 65 -3.43 -11.21 -14.39
N LEU A 66 -3.38 -9.88 -14.32
CA LEU A 66 -4.05 -9.00 -15.29
C LEU A 66 -3.39 -9.03 -16.68
N LEU A 67 -2.08 -9.31 -16.73
CA LEU A 67 -1.29 -9.36 -17.96
C LEU A 67 -1.33 -10.75 -18.63
N GLU A 68 -1.75 -11.79 -17.90
CA GLU A 68 -1.89 -13.16 -18.41
C GLU A 68 -3.22 -13.35 -19.18
N VAL A 69 -3.17 -14.20 -20.21
CA VAL A 69 -4.33 -14.60 -21.02
C VAL A 69 -4.36 -16.13 -21.11
N PRO A 70 -5.37 -16.81 -20.52
CA PRO A 70 -6.48 -16.26 -19.74
C PRO A 70 -6.06 -15.69 -18.38
N MET A 71 -6.84 -14.75 -17.85
CA MET A 71 -6.56 -14.10 -16.58
C MET A 71 -6.57 -15.09 -15.41
N ASN A 72 -5.49 -15.12 -14.63
CA ASN A 72 -5.37 -16.00 -13.47
C ASN A 72 -5.86 -15.35 -12.18
N LYS A 73 -7.14 -15.58 -11.81
CA LYS A 73 -7.78 -14.99 -10.62
C LYS A 73 -7.88 -15.94 -9.42
N ASN A 74 -6.86 -16.76 -9.19
CA ASN A 74 -6.88 -17.66 -8.04
C ASN A 74 -6.29 -16.98 -6.78
N VAL A 75 -6.60 -17.55 -5.60
CA VAL A 75 -6.16 -17.02 -4.30
C VAL A 75 -4.64 -17.10 -4.13
N GLU A 76 -4.00 -18.08 -4.76
CA GLU A 76 -2.55 -18.27 -4.73
C GLU A 76 -1.81 -17.16 -5.49
N ALA A 77 -2.30 -16.77 -6.67
CA ALA A 77 -1.77 -15.67 -7.46
C ALA A 77 -1.91 -14.34 -6.71
N ALA A 78 -3.06 -14.13 -6.05
CA ALA A 78 -3.27 -12.96 -5.19
C ALA A 78 -2.34 -12.95 -3.96
N ARG A 79 -2.07 -14.13 -3.39
CA ARG A 79 -1.09 -14.28 -2.30
C ARG A 79 0.33 -13.97 -2.79
N ASN A 80 0.73 -14.48 -3.95
CA ASN A 80 2.04 -14.21 -4.55
C ASN A 80 2.21 -12.71 -4.88
N GLU A 81 1.17 -12.06 -5.41
CA GLU A 81 1.15 -10.61 -5.61
C GLU A 81 1.35 -9.87 -4.29
N ALA A 82 0.55 -10.19 -3.28
CA ALA A 82 0.62 -9.58 -1.96
C ALA A 82 2.00 -9.73 -1.31
N GLU A 83 2.58 -10.94 -1.36
CA GLU A 83 3.92 -11.20 -0.83
C GLU A 83 4.99 -10.39 -1.54
N MET A 84 4.95 -10.37 -2.88
CA MET A 84 5.90 -9.61 -3.70
C MET A 84 5.92 -8.13 -3.32
N VAL A 85 4.75 -7.48 -3.30
CA VAL A 85 4.67 -6.03 -3.04
C VAL A 85 4.98 -5.71 -1.59
N MET A 86 4.46 -6.51 -0.66
CA MET A 86 4.59 -6.29 0.77
C MET A 86 6.04 -6.49 1.22
N PHE A 87 6.66 -7.61 0.85
CA PHE A 87 8.04 -7.89 1.23
C PHE A 87 9.02 -6.97 0.50
N GLY A 88 8.78 -6.64 -0.78
CA GLY A 88 9.64 -5.70 -1.50
C GLY A 88 9.68 -4.31 -0.84
N ALA A 89 8.55 -3.79 -0.37
CA ALA A 89 8.50 -2.52 0.37
C ALA A 89 9.21 -2.61 1.73
N ILE A 90 9.03 -3.72 2.47
CA ILE A 90 9.65 -3.91 3.79
C ILE A 90 11.16 -4.09 3.65
N ASP A 91 11.63 -4.89 2.69
CA ASP A 91 13.05 -5.15 2.46
C ASP A 91 13.79 -3.84 2.17
N GLU A 92 13.27 -3.00 1.26
CA GLU A 92 13.86 -1.70 0.96
C GLU A 92 13.91 -0.79 2.18
N LEU A 93 12.86 -0.78 3.01
CA LEU A 93 12.81 0.01 4.24
C LEU A 93 13.82 -0.47 5.28
N LEU A 94 13.96 -1.78 5.46
CA LEU A 94 14.90 -2.37 6.40
C LEU A 94 16.34 -2.12 5.98
N VAL A 95 16.64 -2.21 4.67
CA VAL A 95 17.95 -1.86 4.12
C VAL A 95 18.27 -0.37 4.35
N LYS A 96 17.32 0.53 4.10
CA LYS A 96 17.52 1.98 4.33
C LYS A 96 17.76 2.33 5.79
N THR A 97 17.05 1.68 6.70
CA THR A 97 17.06 2.04 8.13
C THR A 97 18.11 1.29 8.94
N GLY A 98 18.54 0.10 8.49
CA GLY A 98 19.45 -0.78 9.22
C GLY A 98 18.88 -1.30 10.54
N VAL A 99 17.56 -1.20 10.74
CA VAL A 99 16.91 -1.62 11.99
C VAL A 99 16.78 -3.13 12.03
N ASN A 100 17.14 -3.72 13.17
CA ASN A 100 16.96 -5.15 13.38
C ASN A 100 15.47 -5.50 13.47
N CYS A 101 15.04 -6.49 12.70
CA CYS A 101 13.67 -7.01 12.72
C CYS A 101 13.18 -7.38 14.14
N LYS A 102 14.08 -7.83 15.03
CA LYS A 102 13.74 -8.18 16.42
C LYS A 102 13.39 -6.97 17.29
N ASP A 103 13.85 -5.78 16.92
CA ASP A 103 13.51 -4.53 17.63
C ASP A 103 12.12 -4.00 17.26
N ILE A 104 11.53 -4.50 16.17
CA ILE A 104 10.20 -4.11 15.73
C ILE A 104 9.17 -4.69 16.68
N GLY A 105 8.44 -3.77 17.32
CA GLY A 105 7.53 -4.13 18.39
C GLY A 105 6.06 -4.07 18.06
N ILE A 106 5.71 -3.30 17.04
CA ILE A 106 4.35 -3.12 16.58
C ILE A 106 4.38 -3.32 15.08
N LEU A 107 3.45 -4.13 14.58
CA LEU A 107 3.23 -4.33 13.15
C LEU A 107 1.78 -3.99 12.84
N VAL A 108 1.56 -3.07 11.92
CA VAL A 108 0.23 -2.76 11.39
C VAL A 108 0.27 -2.97 9.89
N VAL A 109 -0.40 -4.02 9.40
CA VAL A 109 -0.59 -4.26 7.97
C VAL A 109 -2.00 -3.87 7.60
N ASN A 110 -2.16 -3.13 6.51
CA ASN A 110 -3.47 -2.84 5.94
C ASN A 110 -3.55 -3.27 4.47
N CYS A 111 -4.70 -3.87 4.14
CA CYS A 111 -5.11 -4.20 2.78
C CYS A 111 -6.63 -4.24 2.72
N SER A 112 -7.24 -3.47 1.81
CA SER A 112 -8.69 -3.30 1.80
C SER A 112 -9.40 -4.58 1.33
N VAL A 113 -8.90 -5.15 0.24
CA VAL A 113 -9.60 -6.14 -0.57
C VAL A 113 -9.09 -7.58 -0.43
N PHE A 114 -7.91 -7.78 0.16
CA PHE A 114 -7.31 -9.11 0.29
C PHE A 114 -6.90 -9.40 1.74
N ASN A 115 -7.67 -10.24 2.42
CA ASN A 115 -7.47 -10.62 3.82
C ASN A 115 -7.47 -12.16 3.96
N PRO A 116 -6.39 -12.85 3.55
CA PRO A 116 -6.32 -14.31 3.57
C PRO A 116 -6.15 -14.87 5.01
N THR A 117 -6.30 -16.19 5.13
CA THR A 117 -5.84 -16.98 6.27
C THR A 117 -4.70 -17.89 5.81
N PRO A 118 -3.50 -17.85 6.42
CA PRO A 118 -3.05 -16.94 7.50
C PRO A 118 -3.04 -15.46 7.07
N SER A 119 -3.14 -14.54 8.03
CA SER A 119 -3.23 -13.09 7.76
C SER A 119 -1.92 -12.52 7.21
N LEU A 120 -2.00 -11.40 6.50
CA LEU A 120 -0.83 -10.71 5.95
C LEU A 120 0.18 -10.33 7.05
N ALA A 121 -0.32 -9.87 8.19
CA ALA A 121 0.51 -9.60 9.36
C ALA A 121 1.24 -10.87 9.85
N ALA A 122 0.57 -12.02 9.88
CA ALA A 122 1.21 -13.30 10.24
C ALA A 122 2.29 -13.71 9.23
N MET A 123 2.05 -13.48 7.94
CA MET A 123 3.03 -13.75 6.88
C MET A 123 4.31 -12.91 7.07
N VAL A 124 4.17 -11.62 7.39
CA VAL A 124 5.30 -10.73 7.71
C VAL A 124 6.05 -11.20 8.95
N ILE A 125 5.33 -11.54 10.04
CA ILE A 125 5.97 -12.03 11.28
C ILE A 125 6.81 -13.27 11.00
N ASN A 126 6.26 -14.22 10.26
CA ASN A 126 6.94 -15.48 9.94
C ASN A 126 8.16 -15.26 9.02
N ARG A 127 8.01 -14.42 7.97
CA ARG A 127 9.07 -14.14 6.99
C ARG A 127 10.29 -13.48 7.63
N TYR A 128 10.07 -12.43 8.43
CA TYR A 128 11.14 -11.63 9.05
C TYR A 128 11.57 -12.12 10.42
N ARG A 129 10.97 -13.22 10.91
CA ARG A 129 11.21 -13.76 12.26
C ARG A 129 11.13 -12.66 13.32
N LEU A 130 10.06 -11.87 13.25
CA LEU A 130 9.79 -10.81 14.22
C LEU A 130 9.64 -11.43 15.62
N ARG A 131 9.83 -10.62 16.66
CA ARG A 131 9.76 -11.12 18.05
C ARG A 131 8.38 -11.71 18.36
N GLY A 132 8.33 -12.77 19.17
CA GLY A 132 7.08 -13.41 19.58
C GLY A 132 6.13 -12.51 20.39
N SER A 133 6.66 -11.47 21.05
CA SER A 133 5.89 -10.47 21.82
C SER A 133 5.47 -9.24 20.99
N ILE A 134 5.43 -9.37 19.67
CA ILE A 134 4.99 -8.32 18.76
C ILE A 134 3.49 -8.09 18.88
N SER A 135 3.08 -6.82 18.85
CA SER A 135 1.67 -6.46 18.71
C SER A 135 1.36 -6.31 17.23
N SER A 136 0.67 -7.29 16.66
CA SER A 136 0.33 -7.31 15.24
C SER A 136 -1.15 -7.00 14.98
N TYR A 137 -1.40 -6.17 13.97
CA TYR A 137 -2.73 -5.74 13.58
C TYR A 137 -2.86 -5.90 12.06
N ASN A 138 -3.97 -6.49 11.62
CA ASN A 138 -4.31 -6.63 10.21
C ASN A 138 -5.62 -5.88 9.96
N LEU A 139 -5.56 -4.78 9.23
CA LEU A 139 -6.69 -3.91 9.00
C LEU A 139 -7.23 -4.08 7.57
N GLY A 140 -8.52 -4.37 7.45
CA GLY A 140 -9.22 -4.53 6.16
C GLY A 140 -10.45 -3.65 6.04
N GLY A 141 -10.96 -3.47 4.81
CA GLY A 141 -12.24 -2.81 4.55
C GLY A 141 -12.29 -1.28 4.74
N MET A 142 -11.17 -0.61 4.98
CA MET A 142 -11.13 0.86 5.22
C MET A 142 -10.84 1.68 3.96
N GLY A 143 -10.65 1.04 2.80
CA GLY A 143 -10.36 1.68 1.52
C GLY A 143 -9.10 2.55 1.53
N CYS A 144 -9.08 3.59 0.69
CA CYS A 144 -7.90 4.45 0.51
C CYS A 144 -7.47 5.23 1.77
N SER A 145 -8.35 5.37 2.76
CA SER A 145 -8.01 5.99 4.06
C SER A 145 -7.22 5.08 4.99
N ALA A 146 -7.09 3.78 4.68
CA ALA A 146 -6.49 2.79 5.56
C ALA A 146 -5.07 3.12 6.02
N GLY A 147 -4.26 3.71 5.13
CA GLY A 147 -2.89 4.08 5.45
C GLY A 147 -2.79 5.13 6.57
N LEU A 148 -3.66 6.15 6.57
CA LEU A 148 -3.66 7.18 7.61
C LEU A 148 -4.16 6.61 8.95
N VAL A 149 -5.19 5.77 8.92
CA VAL A 149 -5.70 5.08 10.11
C VAL A 149 -4.63 4.18 10.71
N ALA A 150 -3.88 3.45 9.88
CA ALA A 150 -2.80 2.57 10.31
C ALA A 150 -1.65 3.36 10.98
N VAL A 151 -1.29 4.53 10.43
CA VAL A 151 -0.29 5.42 11.04
C VAL A 151 -0.78 6.01 12.37
N ASP A 152 -2.05 6.43 12.47
CA ASP A 152 -2.61 6.93 13.75
C ASP A 152 -2.63 5.83 14.82
N LEU A 153 -3.04 4.61 14.45
CA LEU A 153 -3.00 3.45 15.34
C LEU A 153 -1.58 3.18 15.82
N ALA A 154 -0.61 3.11 14.91
CA ALA A 154 0.79 2.88 15.26
C ALA A 154 1.34 3.97 16.20
N LYS A 155 1.00 5.24 15.95
CA LYS A 155 1.37 6.37 16.81
C LYS A 155 0.80 6.22 18.21
N ARG A 156 -0.49 5.89 18.36
CA ARG A 156 -1.12 5.68 19.68
C ARG A 156 -0.49 4.52 20.43
N LEU A 157 -0.16 3.43 19.73
CA LEU A 157 0.51 2.27 20.32
C LEU A 157 1.93 2.60 20.79
N LEU A 158 2.67 3.39 20.01
CA LEU A 158 4.00 3.88 20.40
C LEU A 158 3.97 4.84 21.59
N GLN A 159 2.87 5.57 21.80
CA GLN A 159 2.71 6.41 22.99
C GLN A 159 2.51 5.61 24.27
N VAL A 160 2.04 4.36 24.17
CA VAL A 160 1.86 3.46 25.32
C VAL A 160 3.08 2.55 25.52
N ARG A 161 3.77 2.19 24.43
CA ARG A 161 4.92 1.28 24.45
C ARG A 161 6.23 2.04 24.26
N ASN A 162 6.98 2.21 25.34
CA ASN A 162 8.25 2.93 25.34
C ASN A 162 9.34 2.20 24.52
N GLU A 163 10.25 2.99 23.93
CA GLU A 163 11.50 2.54 23.30
C GLU A 163 11.33 1.45 22.22
N SER A 164 10.25 1.52 21.45
CA SER A 164 9.89 0.53 20.43
C SER A 164 9.81 1.14 19.03
N TYR A 165 9.97 0.30 18.01
CA TYR A 165 9.62 0.61 16.63
C TYR A 165 8.23 0.10 16.27
N ALA A 166 7.55 0.83 15.38
CA ALA A 166 6.33 0.38 14.72
C ALA A 166 6.53 0.36 13.20
N LEU A 167 6.26 -0.80 12.60
CA LEU A 167 6.24 -0.99 11.16
C LEU A 167 4.80 -0.92 10.67
N VAL A 168 4.51 0.04 9.80
CA VAL A 168 3.21 0.18 9.13
C VAL A 168 3.38 -0.19 7.67
N VAL A 169 2.58 -1.13 7.17
CA VAL A 169 2.62 -1.58 5.78
C VAL A 169 1.23 -1.42 5.18
N SER A 170 1.16 -0.71 4.07
CA SER A 170 -0.07 -0.47 3.32
C SER A 170 0.11 -1.07 1.93
N MET A 171 -0.77 -1.97 1.52
CA MET A 171 -0.70 -2.59 0.21
C MET A 171 -2.09 -2.90 -0.34
N GLU A 172 -2.19 -2.95 -1.67
CA GLU A 172 -3.45 -3.28 -2.35
C GLU A 172 -3.16 -4.36 -3.40
N SER A 173 -3.94 -5.45 -3.38
CA SER A 173 -3.85 -6.53 -4.38
C SER A 173 -4.98 -6.40 -5.39
N MET A 174 -4.67 -6.52 -6.67
CA MET A 174 -5.65 -6.37 -7.75
C MET A 174 -6.14 -7.68 -8.33
N THR A 175 -5.42 -8.79 -8.10
CA THR A 175 -5.67 -10.07 -8.77
C THR A 175 -7.10 -10.58 -8.66
N LEU A 176 -7.76 -10.41 -7.51
CA LEU A 176 -9.12 -10.91 -7.29
C LEU A 176 -10.22 -9.88 -7.60
N ASN A 177 -9.85 -8.62 -7.84
CA ASN A 177 -10.81 -7.51 -7.88
C ASN A 177 -11.26 -7.11 -9.30
N TRP A 178 -10.94 -7.94 -10.30
CA TRP A 178 -11.33 -7.67 -11.68
C TRP A 178 -12.82 -7.90 -11.91
N TYR A 179 -13.54 -6.82 -12.20
CA TYR A 179 -14.94 -6.85 -12.58
C TYR A 179 -15.10 -7.23 -14.07
N GLY A 180 -15.77 -8.36 -14.35
CA GLY A 180 -16.00 -8.85 -15.71
C GLY A 180 -17.34 -8.46 -16.32
N GLY A 181 -18.12 -7.58 -15.69
CA GLY A 181 -19.43 -7.16 -16.20
C GLY A 181 -19.39 -5.87 -16.99
N ASN A 182 -20.54 -5.46 -17.53
CA ASN A 182 -20.69 -4.28 -18.39
C ASN A 182 -21.30 -3.05 -17.68
N ASN A 183 -21.40 -3.07 -16.34
CA ASN A 183 -21.85 -1.90 -15.60
C ASN A 183 -20.75 -0.82 -15.56
N ARG A 184 -21.00 0.31 -16.22
CA ARG A 184 -20.08 1.45 -16.32
C ARG A 184 -19.52 1.91 -14.98
N SER A 185 -20.35 2.01 -13.93
CA SER A 185 -19.89 2.49 -12.62
C SER A 185 -18.88 1.56 -11.96
N MET A 186 -18.93 0.27 -12.25
CA MET A 186 -18.01 -0.75 -11.74
C MET A 186 -16.77 -0.93 -12.62
N LEU A 187 -16.80 -0.52 -13.89
CA LEU A 187 -15.63 -0.56 -14.78
C LEU A 187 -14.55 0.46 -14.39
N ILE A 188 -14.94 1.54 -13.71
CA ILE A 188 -14.01 2.58 -13.26
C ILE A 188 -12.92 1.99 -12.37
N THR A 189 -13.25 1.03 -11.49
CA THR A 189 -12.27 0.43 -10.57
C THR A 189 -11.20 -0.36 -11.31
N ASN A 190 -11.55 -1.06 -12.38
CA ASN A 190 -10.59 -1.79 -13.22
C ASN A 190 -9.58 -0.83 -13.87
N CYS A 191 -10.04 0.34 -14.33
CA CYS A 191 -9.18 1.32 -15.00
C CYS A 191 -8.33 2.13 -14.03
N LEU A 192 -8.80 2.36 -12.80
CA LEU A 192 -8.12 3.22 -11.83
C LEU A 192 -7.12 2.48 -10.93
N PHE A 193 -7.44 1.29 -10.44
CA PHE A 193 -6.54 0.65 -9.48
C PHE A 193 -5.24 0.18 -10.15
N ARG A 194 -4.12 0.36 -9.44
CA ARG A 194 -2.78 -0.06 -9.83
C ARG A 194 -2.10 -0.75 -8.65
N MET A 195 -1.11 -1.58 -8.96
CA MET A 195 -0.38 -2.33 -7.96
C MET A 195 0.52 -1.37 -7.17
N GLY A 196 0.56 -1.54 -5.85
CA GLY A 196 1.53 -0.84 -5.02
C GLY A 196 1.54 -1.30 -3.58
N ALA A 197 2.67 -1.03 -2.93
CA ALA A 197 2.81 -1.15 -1.48
C ALA A 197 3.72 -0.04 -0.94
N ALA A 198 3.46 0.38 0.28
CA ALA A 198 4.28 1.32 1.02
C ALA A 198 4.52 0.80 2.44
N ALA A 199 5.77 0.87 2.89
CA ALA A 199 6.16 0.54 4.25
C ALA A 199 6.71 1.80 4.93
N VAL A 200 6.36 2.00 6.20
CA VAL A 200 6.72 3.16 7.01
C VAL A 200 7.23 2.68 8.35
N LEU A 201 8.41 3.17 8.77
CA LEU A 201 8.97 2.88 10.08
C LEU A 201 8.84 4.09 11.01
N LEU A 202 8.18 3.88 12.13
CA LEU A 202 8.04 4.86 13.20
C LEU A 202 8.85 4.43 14.43
N SER A 203 9.43 5.40 15.14
CA SER A 203 10.18 5.18 16.38
C SER A 203 9.65 6.05 17.51
N SER A 204 9.64 5.51 18.72
CA SER A 204 9.44 6.25 19.98
C SER A 204 10.75 6.49 20.74
N ARG A 205 11.88 5.99 20.22
CA ARG A 205 13.19 6.07 20.88
C ARG A 205 13.75 7.47 20.79
N SER A 206 14.26 8.00 21.91
CA SER A 206 14.87 9.34 21.92
C SER A 206 16.18 9.42 21.13
N SER A 207 16.90 8.30 21.00
CA SER A 207 18.15 8.19 20.23
C SER A 207 17.96 8.36 18.73
N ASP A 208 16.77 8.03 18.21
CA ASP A 208 16.43 8.13 16.78
C ASP A 208 16.04 9.54 16.35
N ARG A 209 15.98 10.50 17.30
CA ARG A 209 15.60 11.89 17.04
C ARG A 209 16.46 12.53 15.96
N CYS A 210 17.77 12.26 15.95
CA CYS A 210 18.72 12.79 14.97
C CYS A 210 18.64 12.08 13.60
N ARG A 211 18.09 10.87 13.56
CA ARG A 211 17.96 10.05 12.33
C ARG A 211 16.59 10.22 11.65
N SER A 212 15.63 10.80 12.35
CA SER A 212 14.27 10.98 11.84
C SER A 212 14.21 11.97 10.67
N LYS A 213 13.49 11.60 9.60
CA LYS A 213 13.32 12.45 8.40
C LYS A 213 12.47 13.70 8.64
N ARG A 214 11.79 13.84 9.80
CA ARG A 214 10.99 15.02 10.14
C ARG A 214 11.04 15.36 11.64
N ARG A 215 11.71 16.47 11.98
CA ARG A 215 11.75 17.08 13.33
C ARG A 215 10.89 18.34 13.48
N HIS A 216 10.12 18.76 12.47
CA HIS A 216 9.33 19.99 12.53
C HIS A 216 7.89 19.82 12.03
N GLN A 217 6.98 19.39 12.92
CA GLN A 217 5.64 20.01 12.98
C GLN A 217 4.89 19.57 14.25
N LYS A 218 4.79 20.49 15.21
CA LYS A 218 3.62 20.54 16.08
C LYS A 218 2.43 20.79 15.13
N SER A 219 1.45 19.88 15.15
CA SER A 219 0.31 19.80 14.22
C SER A 219 0.60 19.10 12.89
N TRP A 220 0.07 17.89 12.76
CA TRP A 220 -0.12 17.21 11.48
C TRP A 220 -1.22 17.97 10.72
N HIS A 221 -0.85 19.01 9.98
CA HIS A 221 -1.70 19.59 8.95
C HIS A 221 -1.16 19.19 7.58
N CYS A 222 -2.03 18.51 6.84
CA CYS A 222 -1.80 18.05 5.49
C CYS A 222 -1.50 19.26 4.58
N PRO A 223 -0.38 19.29 3.84
CA PRO A 223 -0.14 20.31 2.83
C PRO A 223 -0.89 19.92 1.55
N LEU A 224 -2.22 19.88 1.60
CA LEU A 224 -3.10 19.76 0.44
C LEU A 224 -4.22 20.79 0.58
N GLN A 225 -3.85 22.07 0.52
CA GLN A 225 -4.72 23.18 0.12
C GLN A 225 -3.90 24.47 0.06
N ARG A 226 -3.38 24.79 -1.13
CA ARG A 226 -3.28 26.17 -1.57
C ARG A 226 -3.70 26.24 -3.04
N PRO A 227 -4.89 26.76 -3.36
CA PRO A 227 -5.20 27.17 -4.72
C PRO A 227 -4.36 28.41 -5.04
N SER A 228 -3.51 28.33 -6.06
CA SER A 228 -2.84 29.48 -6.65
C SER A 228 -3.88 30.30 -7.41
N VAL A 229 -4.46 31.28 -6.73
CA VAL A 229 -5.21 32.36 -7.37
C VAL A 229 -4.19 33.35 -7.94
N CYS A 230 -4.14 33.42 -9.26
CA CYS A 230 -3.43 34.42 -10.02
C CYS A 230 -4.24 35.74 -10.00
N ARG A 231 -3.73 36.77 -9.31
CA ARG A 231 -4.03 38.21 -9.41
C ARG A 231 -2.79 38.92 -8.85
N ARG A 232 -2.16 39.92 -9.45
CA ARG A 232 -2.43 40.84 -10.56
C ARG A 232 -1.20 40.93 -11.45
#